data_AF-R4Z6D0-F1
#
_entry.id   AF-R4Z6D0-F1
#
_cell.length_a   1.000
_cell.length_b   1.000
_cell.length_c   1.000
_cell.angle_alpha   90.00
_cell.angle_beta   90.00
_cell.angle_gamma   90.00
#
_symmetry.space_group_name_H-M   'P 1'
#
loop_
_entity.id
_entity.type
_entity.pdbx_description
1 polymer ?
#
loop_
_entity_poly.entity_id
_entity_poly.type
_entity_poly.pdbx_seq_one_letter_code
_entity_poly.pdbx_strand_id
1 'polypeptide(L)'
;MSDPTPSTLSRRTRRRLIILGLLRACSSTVVLLALYFVVPLDRSDAIPIGASLALALVVLLGVAVWQMKATIRSSHPPIRAVEALGVTVPLFLLLFATSYFLMAQSNPANFSAGLTRIDALYFTITAFSSTGFGDITATSQSARLLVSVQMILDLLVLGLGVKAFVGAVQLGRQHHSSSTDTPTDT
;
A
#
# COMPACT_ATOMS: atom_id res chain seq x y z
N MET A 1 27.27 5.38 40.63
CA MET A 1 27.06 4.61 39.39
C MET A 1 25.66 4.98 38.91
N SER A 2 25.54 5.98 38.04
CA SER A 2 24.25 6.58 37.65
C SER A 2 23.67 5.80 36.48
N ASP A 3 22.49 5.20 36.65
CA ASP A 3 21.74 4.58 35.57
C ASP A 3 21.33 5.62 34.51
N PRO A 4 21.50 5.35 33.21
CA PRO A 4 21.05 6.26 32.16
C PRO A 4 19.52 6.18 32.04
N THR A 5 18.84 7.30 32.34
CA THR A 5 17.40 7.48 32.14
C THR A 5 17.00 7.20 30.67
N PRO A 6 15.95 6.41 30.41
CA PRO A 6 15.49 6.16 29.04
C PRO A 6 14.96 7.45 28.42
N SER A 7 15.56 7.85 27.30
CA SER A 7 15.25 9.09 26.58
C SER A 7 13.81 9.09 26.08
N THR A 8 12.94 9.88 26.71
CA THR A 8 11.58 10.14 26.23
C THR A 8 11.66 11.04 24.99
N LEU A 9 11.34 10.52 23.81
CA LEU A 9 11.36 11.30 22.57
C LEU A 9 10.37 12.47 22.67
N SER A 10 10.85 13.70 22.49
CA SER A 10 10.00 14.90 22.57
C SER A 10 8.82 14.85 21.58
N ARG A 11 7.64 15.37 21.97
CA ARG A 11 6.44 15.45 21.12
C ARG A 11 6.71 16.10 19.75
N ARG A 12 7.68 17.02 19.67
CA ARG A 12 8.12 17.67 18.42
C ARG A 12 8.83 16.71 17.47
N THR A 13 9.69 15.83 17.98
CA THR A 13 10.39 14.81 17.19
C THR A 13 9.40 13.79 16.62
N ARG A 14 8.43 13.34 17.43
CA ARG A 14 7.37 12.41 16.99
C ARG A 14 6.51 13.01 15.88
N ARG A 15 6.10 14.28 16.01
CA ARG A 15 5.30 14.99 15.00
C ARG A 15 6.08 15.20 13.70
N ARG A 16 7.38 15.53 13.79
CA ARG A 16 8.26 15.66 12.61
C ARG A 16 8.44 14.33 11.87
N LEU A 17 8.59 13.22 12.58
CA LEU A 17 8.69 11.88 11.98
C LEU A 17 7.40 11.47 11.26
N ILE A 18 6.23 11.73 11.85
CA ILE A 18 4.93 11.47 11.22
C ILE A 18 4.76 12.31 9.95
N ILE A 19 5.09 13.61 10.01
CA ILE A 19 5.01 14.51 8.86
C ILE A 19 5.95 14.04 7.76
N LEU A 20 7.21 13.73 8.06
CA LEU A 20 8.17 13.20 7.08
C LEU A 20 7.70 11.88 6.47
N GLY A 21 7.13 10.97 7.26
CA GLY A 21 6.55 9.71 6.78
C GLY A 21 5.37 9.93 5.84
N LEU A 22 4.43 10.81 6.20
CA LEU A 22 3.30 11.19 5.32
C LEU A 22 3.79 11.83 4.03
N LEU A 23 4.74 12.76 4.12
CA LEU A 23 5.26 13.49 2.96
C LEU A 23 5.99 12.55 2.02
N ARG A 24 6.76 11.60 2.56
CA ARG A 24 7.41 10.53 1.79
C ARG A 24 6.38 9.61 1.12
N ALA A 25 5.34 9.19 1.85
CA ALA A 25 4.26 8.37 1.31
C ALA A 25 3.52 9.11 0.18
N CYS A 26 3.04 10.32 0.42
CA CYS A 26 2.39 11.15 -0.61
C CYS A 26 3.29 11.39 -1.82
N SER A 27 4.57 11.72 -1.61
CA SER A 27 5.53 11.90 -2.70
C SER A 27 5.70 10.61 -3.49
N SER A 28 5.79 9.46 -2.82
CA SER A 28 5.89 8.16 -3.48
C SER A 28 4.63 7.83 -4.29
N THR A 29 3.44 8.09 -3.75
CA THR A 29 2.16 7.92 -4.46
C THR A 29 2.11 8.77 -5.71
N VAL A 30 2.47 10.06 -5.60
CA VAL A 30 2.48 10.99 -6.73
C VAL A 30 3.48 10.56 -7.80
N VAL A 31 4.69 10.16 -7.40
CA VAL A 31 5.72 9.67 -8.33
C VAL A 31 5.25 8.39 -9.03
N LEU A 32 4.67 7.44 -8.30
CA LEU A 32 4.16 6.19 -8.86
C LEU A 32 2.98 6.44 -9.82
N LEU A 33 2.06 7.35 -9.48
CA LEU A 33 0.98 7.76 -10.37
C LEU A 33 1.54 8.44 -11.63
N ALA A 34 2.47 9.38 -11.48
CA ALA A 34 3.10 10.04 -12.62
C ALA A 34 3.80 9.03 -13.54
N LEU A 35 4.55 8.07 -12.98
CA LEU A 35 5.14 6.96 -13.74
C LEU A 35 4.08 6.15 -14.47
N TYR A 36 2.97 5.80 -13.80
CA TYR A 36 1.88 5.04 -14.40
C TYR A 36 1.26 5.75 -15.62
N PHE A 37 1.17 7.08 -15.63
CA PHE A 37 0.64 7.84 -16.76
C PHE A 37 1.69 8.19 -17.83
N VAL A 38 2.96 8.34 -17.44
CA VAL A 38 4.05 8.73 -18.36
C VAL A 38 4.64 7.54 -19.11
N VAL A 39 4.68 6.35 -18.49
CA VAL A 39 5.20 5.14 -19.16
C VAL A 39 4.30 4.84 -20.37
N PRO A 40 4.82 4.74 -21.60
CA PRO A 40 4.01 4.48 -22.79
C PRO A 40 3.64 2.99 -22.87
N LEU A 41 2.59 2.60 -22.14
CA LEU A 41 2.04 1.24 -22.09
C LEU A 41 1.30 0.85 -23.39
N ASP A 42 1.00 1.83 -24.22
CA ASP A 42 0.23 1.81 -25.46
C ASP A 42 1.09 1.64 -26.72
N ARG A 43 2.43 1.56 -26.58
CA ARG A 43 3.38 1.43 -27.71
C ARG A 43 4.11 0.08 -27.79
N SER A 44 3.74 -0.91 -26.99
CA SER A 44 4.45 -2.18 -26.94
C SER A 44 3.69 -3.32 -27.62
N ASP A 45 3.68 -3.31 -28.95
CA ASP A 45 3.41 -4.52 -29.77
C ASP A 45 4.49 -5.61 -29.55
N ALA A 46 5.53 -5.33 -28.76
CA ALA A 46 6.72 -6.16 -28.59
C ALA A 46 6.89 -6.83 -27.21
N ILE A 47 6.00 -6.60 -26.22
CA ILE A 47 6.13 -7.21 -24.89
C ILE A 47 5.02 -8.26 -24.69
N PRO A 48 5.35 -9.57 -24.67
CA PRO A 48 4.39 -10.62 -24.38
C PRO A 48 3.71 -10.37 -23.03
N ILE A 49 2.41 -10.65 -22.92
CA ILE A 49 1.62 -10.52 -21.69
C ILE A 49 2.29 -11.24 -20.51
N GLY A 50 2.95 -12.37 -20.76
CA GLY A 50 3.71 -13.09 -19.73
C GLY A 50 4.90 -12.29 -19.17
N ALA A 51 5.58 -11.50 -20.00
CA ALA A 51 6.72 -10.68 -19.58
C ALA A 51 6.28 -9.46 -18.77
N SER A 52 5.13 -8.84 -19.11
CA SER A 52 4.58 -7.74 -18.31
C SER A 52 4.08 -8.21 -16.94
N LEU A 53 3.42 -9.38 -16.89
CA LEU A 53 3.02 -10.01 -15.63
C LEU A 53 4.22 -10.44 -14.78
N ALA A 54 5.28 -10.98 -15.40
CA ALA A 54 6.50 -11.33 -14.70
C ALA A 54 7.22 -10.09 -14.16
N LEU A 55 7.31 -9.01 -14.94
CA LEU A 55 7.90 -7.75 -14.48
C LEU A 55 7.10 -7.14 -13.33
N ALA A 56 5.76 -7.12 -13.44
CA ALA A 56 4.88 -6.71 -12.35
C ALA A 56 5.14 -7.54 -11.09
N LEU A 57 5.13 -8.87 -11.21
CA LEU A 57 5.41 -9.77 -10.08
C LEU A 57 6.79 -9.55 -9.45
N VAL A 58 7.83 -9.34 -10.26
CA VAL A 58 9.19 -9.04 -9.78
C VAL A 58 9.25 -7.71 -9.05
N VAL A 59 8.57 -6.66 -9.56
CA VAL A 59 8.48 -5.37 -8.89
C VAL A 59 7.71 -5.50 -7.56
N LEU A 60 6.60 -6.23 -7.55
CA LEU A 60 5.81 -6.50 -6.34
C LEU A 60 6.64 -7.22 -5.28
N LEU A 61 7.31 -8.31 -5.66
CA LEU A 61 8.16 -9.10 -4.78
C LEU A 61 9.38 -8.28 -4.31
N GLY A 62 9.99 -7.49 -5.19
CA GLY A 62 11.11 -6.61 -4.86
C GLY A 62 10.73 -5.56 -3.82
N VAL A 63 9.57 -4.91 -3.98
CA VAL A 63 9.07 -3.96 -2.99
C VAL A 63 8.66 -4.67 -1.69
N ALA A 64 8.01 -5.83 -1.75
CA ALA A 64 7.66 -6.60 -0.56
C ALA A 64 8.91 -7.01 0.25
N VAL A 65 9.97 -7.49 -0.41
CA VAL A 65 11.25 -7.86 0.22
C VAL A 65 11.97 -6.64 0.77
N TRP A 66 11.97 -5.52 0.04
CA TRP A 66 12.57 -4.28 0.50
C TRP A 66 11.85 -3.71 1.73
N GLN A 67 10.51 -3.74 1.74
CA GLN A 67 9.67 -3.36 2.88
C GLN A 67 9.87 -4.27 4.09
N MET A 68 9.97 -5.58 3.87
CA MET A 68 10.27 -6.55 4.93
C MET A 68 11.64 -6.25 5.55
N LYS A 69 12.67 -5.98 4.73
CA LYS A 69 14.00 -5.57 5.21
C LYS A 69 13.99 -4.22 5.93
N ALA A 70 13.19 -3.26 5.48
CA ALA A 70 13.06 -1.95 6.12
C ALA A 70 12.34 -2.04 7.49
N THR A 71 11.44 -3.03 7.64
CA THR A 71 10.68 -3.30 8.87
C THR A 71 11.52 -4.02 9.93
N ILE A 72 12.31 -5.02 9.53
CA ILE A 72 13.11 -5.85 10.45
C ILE A 72 14.29 -5.07 11.07
N ARG A 73 14.73 -3.97 10.46
CA ARG A 73 15.98 -3.28 10.83
C ARG A 73 15.84 -2.08 11.79
N SER A 74 14.71 -1.82 12.45
CA SER A 74 14.65 -0.70 13.42
C SER A 74 13.60 -0.78 14.54
N SER A 75 14.02 -0.30 15.71
CA SER A 75 13.43 -0.43 17.05
C SER A 75 12.17 0.40 17.37
N HIS A 76 11.34 0.81 16.39
CA HIS A 76 10.12 1.61 16.63
C HIS A 76 8.92 1.10 15.79
N PRO A 77 8.25 -0.01 16.20
CA PRO A 77 7.38 -0.83 15.35
C PRO A 77 6.11 -0.17 14.75
N PRO A 78 5.34 0.71 15.45
CA PRO A 78 4.03 1.14 14.92
C PRO A 78 4.07 2.27 13.88
N ILE A 79 5.01 3.21 14.00
CA ILE A 79 5.08 4.39 13.13
C ILE A 79 5.54 3.99 11.72
N ARG A 80 6.50 3.05 11.63
CA ARG A 80 6.96 2.52 10.35
C ARG A 80 5.93 1.63 9.66
N ALA A 81 5.02 0.99 10.38
CA ALA A 81 3.96 0.19 9.76
C ALA A 81 3.00 1.06 8.94
N VAL A 82 2.63 2.24 9.46
CA VAL A 82 1.80 3.22 8.74
C VAL A 82 2.56 3.80 7.53
N GLU A 83 3.84 4.11 7.70
CA GLU A 83 4.70 4.58 6.59
C GLU A 83 4.82 3.53 5.48
N ALA A 84 5.03 2.26 5.84
CA ALA A 84 5.10 1.16 4.89
C ALA A 84 3.79 0.99 4.11
N LEU A 85 2.63 1.03 4.78
CA LEU A 85 1.32 0.95 4.14
C LEU A 85 1.08 2.11 3.16
N GLY A 86 1.53 3.31 3.52
CA GLY A 86 1.40 4.51 2.68
C GLY A 86 2.10 4.40 1.32
N VAL A 87 3.10 3.53 1.19
CA VAL A 87 3.78 3.23 -0.09
C VAL A 87 3.24 1.96 -0.73
N THR A 88 2.98 0.94 0.08
CA THR A 88 2.53 -0.38 -0.40
C THR A 88 1.17 -0.32 -1.06
N VAL A 89 0.20 0.39 -0.47
CA VAL A 89 -1.16 0.46 -1.03
C VAL A 89 -1.18 1.11 -2.41
N PRO A 90 -0.61 2.31 -2.63
CA PRO A 90 -0.53 2.89 -3.97
C PRO A 90 0.18 2.02 -4.99
N LEU A 91 1.31 1.41 -4.63
CA LEU A 91 2.04 0.53 -5.55
C LEU A 91 1.22 -0.70 -5.92
N PHE A 92 0.58 -1.32 -4.93
CA PHE A 92 -0.30 -2.47 -5.13
C PHE A 92 -1.44 -2.13 -6.11
N LEU A 93 -2.13 -1.01 -5.88
CA LEU A 93 -3.20 -0.55 -6.75
C LEU A 93 -2.71 -0.30 -8.18
N LEU A 94 -1.56 0.37 -8.34
CA LEU A 94 -1.03 0.68 -9.67
C LEU A 94 -0.56 -0.56 -10.43
N LEU A 95 -0.05 -1.56 -9.73
CA LEU A 95 0.37 -2.81 -10.33
C LEU A 95 -0.82 -3.58 -10.91
N PHE A 96 -1.92 -3.69 -10.16
CA PHE A 96 -3.13 -4.33 -10.65
C PHE A 96 -3.82 -3.50 -11.74
N ALA A 97 -3.88 -2.18 -11.60
CA ALA A 97 -4.41 -1.28 -12.62
C ALA A 97 -3.64 -1.40 -13.95
N THR A 98 -2.31 -1.50 -13.89
CA THR A 98 -1.48 -1.74 -15.08
C THR A 98 -1.78 -3.10 -15.70
N SER A 99 -1.90 -4.14 -14.88
CA SER A 99 -2.20 -5.49 -15.36
C SER A 99 -3.56 -5.57 -16.05
N TYR A 100 -4.58 -4.92 -15.50
CA TYR A 100 -5.91 -4.84 -16.11
C TYR A 100 -5.92 -4.02 -17.40
N PHE A 101 -5.23 -2.88 -17.43
CA PHE A 101 -5.11 -2.06 -18.64
C PHE A 101 -4.45 -2.85 -19.77
N LEU A 102 -3.30 -3.51 -19.53
CA LEU A 102 -2.61 -4.31 -20.54
C LEU A 102 -3.45 -5.49 -21.01
N MET A 103 -4.18 -6.13 -20.09
CA MET A 103 -5.08 -7.21 -20.41
C MET A 103 -6.25 -6.75 -21.30
N ALA A 104 -6.85 -5.60 -21.02
CA ALA A 104 -7.89 -5.01 -21.85
C ALA A 104 -7.38 -4.61 -23.24
N GLN A 105 -6.17 -4.04 -23.32
CA GLN A 105 -5.55 -3.71 -24.61
C GLN A 105 -5.24 -4.95 -25.45
N SER A 106 -4.83 -6.06 -24.83
CA SER A 106 -4.53 -7.30 -25.54
C SER A 106 -5.76 -7.98 -26.13
N ASN A 107 -6.90 -7.90 -25.42
CA ASN A 107 -8.18 -8.40 -25.89
C ASN A 107 -9.31 -7.63 -25.19
N PRO A 108 -10.05 -6.78 -25.92
CA PRO A 108 -11.16 -6.01 -25.36
C PRO A 108 -12.26 -6.88 -24.70
N ALA A 109 -12.38 -8.15 -25.09
CA ALA A 109 -13.36 -9.09 -24.50
C ALA A 109 -13.00 -9.57 -23.09
N ASN A 110 -11.86 -9.14 -22.52
CA ASN A 110 -11.47 -9.45 -21.14
C ASN A 110 -12.28 -8.69 -20.09
N PHE A 111 -12.85 -7.53 -20.45
CA PHE A 111 -13.67 -6.70 -19.58
C PHE A 111 -14.97 -6.26 -20.27
N SER A 112 -15.97 -5.83 -19.49
CA SER A 112 -17.28 -5.39 -20.00
C SER A 112 -17.23 -4.08 -20.79
N ALA A 113 -16.16 -3.31 -20.66
CA ALA A 113 -15.94 -2.06 -21.36
C ALA A 113 -14.46 -1.93 -21.77
N GLY A 114 -14.18 -1.11 -22.78
CA GLY A 114 -12.80 -0.73 -23.09
C GLY A 114 -12.22 0.07 -21.92
N LEU A 115 -11.04 -0.32 -21.44
CA LEU A 115 -10.40 0.34 -20.30
C LEU A 115 -9.38 1.37 -20.76
N THR A 116 -9.62 2.64 -20.45
CA THR A 116 -8.53 3.61 -20.36
C THR A 116 -7.68 3.33 -19.12
N ARG A 117 -6.52 3.99 -19.00
CA ARG A 117 -5.68 3.91 -17.80
C ARG A 117 -6.42 4.35 -16.53
N ILE A 118 -7.31 5.34 -16.66
CA ILE A 118 -8.14 5.82 -15.56
C ILE A 118 -9.18 4.77 -15.19
N ASP A 119 -9.83 4.15 -16.17
CA ASP A 119 -10.85 3.12 -15.93
C ASP A 119 -10.26 1.89 -15.25
N ALA A 120 -9.05 1.48 -15.65
CA ALA A 120 -8.35 0.37 -15.02
C ALA A 120 -7.98 0.68 -13.56
N LEU A 121 -7.48 1.89 -13.28
CA LEU A 121 -7.19 2.33 -11.91
C LEU A 121 -8.46 2.43 -11.06
N TYR A 122 -9.53 2.98 -11.62
CA TYR A 122 -10.84 3.07 -10.97
C TYR A 122 -11.40 1.67 -10.65
N PHE A 123 -11.33 0.72 -11.59
CA PHE A 123 -11.73 -0.66 -11.35
C PHE A 123 -10.89 -1.32 -10.25
N THR A 124 -9.58 -1.12 -10.24
CA THR A 124 -8.71 -1.64 -9.17
C THR A 124 -9.06 -1.05 -7.81
N ILE A 125 -9.27 0.26 -7.72
CA ILE A 125 -9.62 0.94 -6.47
C ILE A 125 -10.98 0.45 -5.97
N THR A 126 -11.98 0.33 -6.84
CA THR A 126 -13.33 -0.12 -6.47
C THR A 126 -13.38 -1.58 -6.02
N ALA A 127 -12.54 -2.44 -6.59
CA ALA A 127 -12.33 -3.81 -6.10
C ALA A 127 -11.63 -3.81 -4.73
N PHE A 128 -10.52 -3.06 -4.58
CA PHE A 128 -9.76 -2.96 -3.33
C PHE A 128 -10.59 -2.40 -2.17
N SER A 129 -11.40 -1.37 -2.45
CA SER A 129 -12.31 -0.77 -1.46
C SER A 129 -13.56 -1.60 -1.22
N SER A 130 -13.74 -2.72 -1.92
CA SER A 130 -14.94 -3.57 -1.91
C SER A 130 -16.24 -2.82 -2.24
N THR A 131 -16.15 -1.71 -2.99
CA THR A 131 -17.32 -0.89 -3.36
C THR A 131 -18.08 -1.49 -4.52
N GLY A 132 -17.36 -1.96 -5.56
CA GLY A 132 -17.93 -2.75 -6.66
C GLY A 132 -19.16 -2.14 -7.36
N PHE A 133 -19.03 -0.95 -7.95
CA PHE A 133 -20.14 -0.25 -8.62
C PHE A 133 -20.79 -1.05 -9.77
N GLY A 134 -20.07 -2.02 -10.36
CA GLY A 134 -20.60 -2.94 -11.36
C GLY A 134 -20.66 -2.39 -12.79
N ASP A 135 -20.16 -1.17 -13.00
CA ASP A 135 -19.97 -0.54 -14.31
C ASP A 135 -18.84 -1.19 -15.12
N ILE A 136 -17.80 -1.69 -14.45
CA ILE A 136 -16.70 -2.47 -15.05
C ILE A 136 -16.64 -3.85 -14.39
N THR A 137 -16.64 -4.90 -15.21
CA THR A 137 -16.55 -6.30 -14.75
C THR A 137 -15.58 -7.12 -15.59
N ALA A 138 -14.93 -8.11 -14.96
CA ALA A 138 -14.10 -9.08 -15.65
C ALA A 138 -14.96 -10.16 -16.33
N THR A 139 -14.84 -10.27 -17.65
CA THR A 139 -15.68 -11.16 -18.47
C THR A 139 -14.97 -12.45 -18.85
N SER A 140 -13.65 -12.41 -19.08
CA SER A 140 -12.87 -13.61 -19.40
C SER A 140 -12.42 -14.38 -18.15
N GLN A 141 -12.14 -15.68 -18.30
CA GLN A 141 -11.70 -16.54 -17.18
C GLN A 141 -10.36 -16.07 -16.59
N SER A 142 -9.43 -15.64 -17.43
CA SER A 142 -8.13 -15.11 -17.00
C SER A 142 -8.28 -13.79 -16.26
N ALA A 143 -9.17 -12.89 -16.72
CA ALA A 143 -9.42 -11.63 -16.02
C ALA A 143 -10.08 -11.88 -14.66
N ARG A 144 -11.06 -12.79 -14.60
CA ARG A 144 -11.71 -13.21 -13.35
C ARG A 144 -10.69 -13.78 -12.36
N LEU A 145 -9.78 -14.64 -12.82
CA LEU A 145 -8.74 -15.21 -11.97
C LEU A 145 -7.83 -14.12 -11.39
N LEU A 146 -7.39 -13.16 -12.21
CA LEU A 146 -6.55 -12.07 -11.75
C LEU A 146 -7.27 -11.16 -10.74
N VAL A 147 -8.56 -10.87 -10.96
CA VAL A 147 -9.39 -10.11 -10.01
C VAL A 147 -9.57 -10.86 -8.70
N SER A 148 -9.84 -12.18 -8.74
CA SER A 148 -9.93 -12.99 -7.53
C SER A 148 -8.63 -13.01 -6.74
N VAL A 149 -7.48 -13.08 -7.41
CA VAL A 149 -6.17 -12.97 -6.75
C VAL A 149 -6.02 -11.61 -6.08
N GLN A 150 -6.40 -10.51 -6.75
CA GLN A 150 -6.38 -9.18 -6.13
C GLN A 150 -7.22 -9.16 -4.85
N MET A 151 -8.47 -9.62 -4.90
CA MET A 151 -9.39 -9.62 -3.75
C MET A 151 -8.83 -10.39 -2.54
N ILE A 152 -8.13 -11.51 -2.76
CA ILE A 152 -7.47 -12.26 -1.68
C ILE A 152 -6.32 -11.44 -1.07
N LEU A 153 -5.51 -10.79 -1.92
CA LEU A 153 -4.41 -9.95 -1.47
C LEU A 153 -4.91 -8.69 -0.75
N ASP A 154 -6.07 -8.14 -1.13
CA ASP A 154 -6.70 -6.98 -0.49
C ASP A 154 -6.98 -7.27 0.98
N LEU A 155 -7.44 -8.48 1.31
CA LEU A 155 -7.64 -8.92 2.69
C LEU A 155 -6.34 -8.97 3.50
N LEU A 156 -5.23 -9.38 2.88
CA LEU A 156 -3.91 -9.37 3.52
C LEU A 156 -3.43 -7.94 3.80
N VAL A 157 -3.58 -7.04 2.82
CA VAL A 157 -3.23 -5.63 2.96
C VAL A 157 -4.09 -4.96 4.04
N LEU A 158 -5.39 -5.24 4.04
CA LEU A 158 -6.32 -4.74 5.06
C LEU A 158 -5.94 -5.25 6.46
N GLY A 159 -5.62 -6.54 6.59
CA GLY A 159 -5.18 -7.13 7.86
C GLY A 159 -3.91 -6.49 8.41
N LEU A 160 -2.93 -6.20 7.54
CA LEU A 160 -1.74 -5.43 7.89
C LEU A 160 -2.09 -4.00 8.33
N GLY A 161 -3.03 -3.36 7.64
CA GLY A 161 -3.61 -2.06 8.00
C GLY A 161 -4.18 -2.04 9.42
N VAL A 162 -5.05 -2.99 9.74
CA VAL A 162 -5.67 -3.14 11.06
C VAL A 162 -4.61 -3.37 12.13
N LYS A 163 -3.64 -4.26 11.90
CA LYS A 163 -2.55 -4.52 12.85
C LYS A 163 -1.71 -3.28 13.13
N ALA A 164 -1.40 -2.49 12.10
CA ALA A 164 -0.67 -1.23 12.24
C ALA A 164 -1.46 -0.21 13.07
N PHE A 165 -2.76 -0.09 12.81
CA PHE A 165 -3.65 0.81 13.54
C PHE A 165 -3.75 0.44 15.03
N VAL A 166 -4.01 -0.85 15.34
CA VAL A 166 -4.09 -1.33 16.73
C VAL A 166 -2.76 -1.10 17.46
N GLY A 167 -1.63 -1.40 16.82
CA GLY A 167 -0.31 -1.13 17.39
C GLY A 167 -0.07 0.35 17.68
N ALA A 168 -0.56 1.25 16.82
CA ALA A 168 -0.45 2.69 17.04
C ALA A 168 -1.32 3.18 18.21
N VAL A 169 -2.53 2.65 18.36
CA VAL A 169 -3.45 2.98 19.47
C VAL A 169 -2.91 2.49 20.81
N GLN A 170 -2.41 1.25 20.87
CA GLN A 170 -1.83 0.69 22.10
C GLN A 170 -0.64 1.51 22.60
N LEU A 171 0.23 1.98 21.69
CA LEU A 171 1.37 2.84 22.03
C LEU A 171 0.93 4.21 22.60
N GLY A 172 -0.24 4.70 22.19
CA GLY A 172 -0.83 5.93 22.71
C GLY A 172 -1.36 5.79 24.15
N ARG A 173 -1.91 4.62 24.50
CA ARG A 173 -2.52 4.37 25.83
C ARG A 173 -1.49 4.19 26.94
N GLN A 174 -0.33 3.58 26.65
CA GLN A 174 0.73 3.34 27.65
C GLN A 174 1.34 4.63 28.24
N HIS A 175 1.25 5.77 27.53
CA HIS A 175 1.79 7.04 28.01
C HIS A 175 0.84 7.84 28.93
N HIS A 176 -0.41 7.41 29.10
CA HIS A 176 -1.40 8.12 29.95
C HIS A 176 -1.59 7.49 31.34
N SER A 177 -1.14 6.24 31.54
CA SER A 177 -1.24 5.55 32.84
C SER A 177 -0.09 5.87 33.80
N SER A 178 0.98 6.53 33.34
CA SER A 178 2.15 6.87 34.17
C SER A 178 2.05 8.20 34.92
N SER A 179 0.95 8.95 34.75
CA SER A 179 0.77 10.30 35.30
C SER A 179 -0.26 10.40 36.43
N THR A 180 -0.83 9.28 36.88
CA THR A 180 -1.91 9.27 37.90
C THR A 180 -1.46 8.76 39.27
N ASP A 181 -0.31 8.09 39.38
CA ASP A 181 0.24 7.70 40.70
C ASP A 181 1.22 8.75 41.20
N THR A 182 0.68 9.84 41.73
CA THR A 182 1.38 10.60 42.79
C THR A 182 0.48 10.55 44.01
N PRO A 183 0.72 9.64 44.97
CA PRO A 183 0.05 9.71 46.25
C PRO A 183 0.46 11.03 46.90
N THR A 184 -0.50 11.94 47.06
CA THR A 184 -0.40 13.02 48.03
C THR A 184 -0.44 12.39 49.42
N ASP A 185 0.73 12.05 49.94
CA ASP A 185 0.93 11.85 51.37
C ASP A 185 1.02 13.23 52.04
N THR A 186 0.00 13.57 52.83
CA THR A 186 0.05 14.56 53.91
C THR A 186 -0.59 13.96 55.15
#